data_AF-J9EKV5-F1
#
_entry.id   AF-J9EKV5-F1
#
_cell.length_a   1.000
_cell.length_b   1.000
_cell.length_c   1.000
_cell.angle_alpha   90.00
_cell.angle_beta   90.00
_cell.angle_gamma   90.00
#
_symmetry.space_group_name_H-M   'P 1'
#
loop_
_entity.id
_entity.type
_entity.pdbx_description
1 polymer ?
#
loop_
_entity_poly.entity_id
_entity_poly.type
_entity_poly.pdbx_seq_one_letter_code
_entity_poly.pdbx_strand_id
1 'polypeptide(L)'
;MVVRTSDVDKNFFTPRDYQVELLDKACKRNIIVPLGTGSGKTFIAVLLIKEYTTKLVTPWKNGGKRAFFLVDKVSLVEQQAAHIEHHTTLNVGKMHGHLNQDIWSEPAKFDTFIALHEVTVLTAQIFLDLLDHGFFNMSNAAVIIFDECHHVLGSKHPYRLIMHRYGQLTEVDRPRILGLTASLISSKIPPSNLEHLLEKLERIMHSSIETASDLVCISKYGAKPREYVIMCHDFFCCTCEISKKVISTLESLRTFCLKCTEFHPEFDVDPRKPVLEAVSRTKSVLEQLGPWCAWKLCQVIWVK
;
A
#
# COMPACT_ATOMS: atom_id res chain seq x y z
N MET A 1 -10.61 29.47 34.61
CA MET A 1 -9.18 29.09 34.52
C MET A 1 -9.03 28.24 33.27
N VAL A 2 -8.66 28.87 32.15
CA VAL A 2 -8.51 28.18 30.86
C VAL A 2 -7.24 27.34 30.96
N VAL A 3 -7.40 26.02 31.07
CA VAL A 3 -6.28 25.09 30.92
C VAL A 3 -5.88 25.14 29.45
N ARG A 4 -4.84 25.91 29.14
CA ARG A 4 -4.16 25.82 27.84
C ARG A 4 -3.52 24.45 27.80
N THR A 5 -4.15 23.53 27.09
CA THR A 5 -3.56 22.25 26.70
C THR A 5 -2.25 22.55 25.97
N SER A 6 -1.14 22.16 26.58
CA SER A 6 0.21 21.96 26.02
C SER A 6 0.47 22.69 24.70
N ASP A 7 1.31 23.74 24.73
CA ASP A 7 1.87 24.36 23.53
C ASP A 7 2.31 23.26 22.54
N VAL A 8 1.54 23.10 21.45
CA VAL A 8 1.90 22.21 20.36
C VAL A 8 3.23 22.72 19.83
N ASP A 9 4.25 21.86 19.82
CA ASP A 9 5.58 22.22 19.34
C ASP A 9 5.45 22.91 17.97
N LYS A 10 5.91 24.16 17.86
CA LYS A 10 5.76 24.99 16.65
C LYS A 10 6.42 24.32 15.43
N ASN A 11 7.35 23.39 15.67
CA ASN A 11 8.00 22.60 14.63
C ASN A 11 7.11 21.48 14.06
N PHE A 12 5.96 21.16 14.66
CA PHE A 12 5.07 20.09 14.19
C PHE A 12 4.50 20.36 12.79
N PHE A 13 4.35 21.63 12.43
CA PHE A 13 3.72 22.06 11.17
C PHE A 13 4.69 22.68 10.16
N THR A 14 5.98 22.76 10.47
CA THR A 14 6.98 23.31 9.54
C THR A 14 7.45 22.21 8.58
N PRO A 15 7.26 22.35 7.26
CA PRO A 15 7.73 21.36 6.30
C PRO A 15 9.25 21.28 6.30
N ARG A 16 9.76 20.06 6.17
CA ARG A 16 11.19 19.80 6.01
C ARG A 16 11.62 20.17 4.59
N ASP A 17 12.89 20.52 4.40
CA ASP A 17 13.41 20.98 3.09
C ASP A 17 13.09 20.02 1.94
N TYR A 18 13.23 18.70 2.17
CA TYR A 18 12.89 17.70 1.15
C TYR A 18 11.40 17.66 0.83
N GLN A 19 10.52 17.96 1.78
CA GLN A 19 9.08 18.02 1.55
C GLN A 19 8.73 19.26 0.72
N VAL A 20 9.41 20.38 0.94
CA VAL A 20 9.26 21.61 0.14
C VAL A 20 9.76 21.38 -1.29
N GLU A 21 10.92 20.74 -1.46
CA GLU A 21 11.45 20.39 -2.78
C GLU A 21 10.48 19.50 -3.58
N LEU A 22 9.98 18.44 -2.95
CA LEU A 22 9.04 17.52 -3.60
C LEU A 22 7.69 18.18 -3.87
N LEU A 23 7.23 19.09 -3.00
CA LEU A 23 6.03 19.88 -3.23
C LEU A 23 6.17 20.78 -4.47
N ASP A 24 7.28 21.50 -4.61
CA ASP A 24 7.54 22.36 -5.78
C ASP A 24 7.46 21.56 -7.09
N LYS A 25 8.05 20.36 -7.11
CA LYS A 25 7.93 19.43 -8.24
C LYS A 25 6.49 18.97 -8.47
N ALA A 26 5.75 18.62 -7.42
CA ALA A 26 4.36 18.17 -7.48
C ALA A 26 3.39 19.26 -7.97
N CYS A 27 3.67 20.53 -7.70
CA CYS A 27 2.87 21.64 -8.23
C CYS A 27 3.05 21.76 -9.75
N LYS A 28 4.27 21.54 -10.25
CA LYS A 28 4.64 21.68 -11.68
C LYS A 28 4.22 20.49 -12.54
N ARG A 29 4.37 19.26 -12.03
CA ARG A 29 4.07 18.03 -12.78
C ARG A 29 3.51 16.93 -11.88
N ASN A 30 2.97 15.89 -12.52
CA ASN A 30 2.56 14.69 -11.82
C ASN A 30 3.81 13.93 -11.36
N ILE A 31 3.86 13.55 -10.08
CA ILE A 31 5.03 12.88 -9.52
C ILE A 31 4.66 11.67 -8.67
N ILE A 32 5.60 10.73 -8.55
CA ILE A 32 5.59 9.62 -7.61
C ILE A 32 6.71 9.86 -6.61
N VAL A 33 6.37 9.87 -5.33
CA VAL A 33 7.29 10.14 -4.21
C VAL A 33 7.56 8.85 -3.44
N PRO A 34 8.71 8.20 -3.67
CA PRO A 34 9.17 7.08 -2.88
C PRO A 34 9.90 7.59 -1.63
N LEU A 35 9.26 7.50 -0.46
CA LEU A 35 9.90 7.84 0.81
C LEU A 35 9.60 6.77 1.85
N GLY A 36 10.58 6.42 2.68
CA GLY A 36 10.43 5.41 3.73
C GLY A 36 9.22 5.68 4.66
N THR A 37 8.72 4.64 5.32
CA THR A 37 7.71 4.79 6.39
C THR A 37 8.22 5.74 7.48
N GLY A 38 7.33 6.54 8.06
CA GLY A 38 7.70 7.56 9.05
C GLY A 38 8.34 8.84 8.49
N SER A 39 8.63 8.92 7.19
CA SER A 39 9.22 10.12 6.56
C SER A 39 8.22 11.25 6.28
N GLY A 40 7.00 11.20 6.84
CA GLY A 40 6.00 12.25 6.66
C GLY A 40 5.48 12.41 5.22
N LYS A 41 5.27 11.29 4.50
CA LYS A 41 4.72 11.29 3.13
C LYS A 41 3.37 12.00 3.03
N THR A 42 2.44 11.69 3.93
CA THR A 42 1.11 12.30 3.95
C THR A 42 1.18 13.82 4.09
N PHE A 43 2.19 14.36 4.76
CA PHE A 43 2.33 15.80 4.90
C PHE A 43 2.60 16.50 3.55
N ILE A 44 3.30 15.84 2.61
CA ILE A 44 3.48 16.36 1.24
C ILE A 44 2.11 16.47 0.54
N ALA A 45 1.25 15.46 0.71
CA ALA A 45 -0.11 15.50 0.19
C ALA A 45 -0.95 16.63 0.78
N VAL A 46 -0.84 16.86 2.10
CA VAL A 46 -1.50 17.99 2.77
C VAL A 46 -1.03 19.33 2.19
N LEU A 47 0.27 19.50 2.00
CA LEU A 47 0.82 20.73 1.40
C LEU A 47 0.31 20.93 -0.03
N LEU A 48 0.26 19.87 -0.84
CA LEU A 48 -0.27 19.96 -2.20
C LEU A 48 -1.77 20.31 -2.20
N ILE A 49 -2.55 19.76 -1.28
CA ILE A 49 -3.97 20.14 -1.11
C ILE A 49 -4.08 21.63 -0.79
N LYS A 50 -3.21 22.15 0.10
CA LYS A 50 -3.18 23.59 0.45
C LYS A 50 -2.91 24.48 -0.75
N GLU A 51 -1.95 24.10 -1.61
CA GLU A 51 -1.65 24.84 -2.84
C GLU A 51 -2.84 24.92 -3.81
N TYR A 52 -3.74 23.93 -3.77
CA TYR A 52 -4.94 23.89 -4.61
C TYR A 52 -6.19 24.50 -3.95
N THR A 53 -6.10 24.99 -2.71
CA THR A 53 -7.24 25.50 -1.90
C THR A 53 -8.15 26.44 -2.69
N THR A 54 -7.60 27.37 -3.46
CA THR A 54 -8.39 28.35 -4.25
C THR A 54 -9.37 27.69 -5.21
N LYS A 55 -8.96 26.59 -5.87
CA LYS A 55 -9.81 25.78 -6.76
C LYS A 55 -10.82 24.93 -5.98
N LEU A 56 -10.46 24.52 -4.77
CA LEU A 56 -11.24 23.62 -3.93
C LEU A 56 -12.40 24.33 -3.23
N VAL A 57 -12.16 25.53 -2.67
CA VAL A 57 -13.18 26.31 -1.93
C VAL A 57 -14.18 27.01 -2.85
N THR A 58 -13.93 27.02 -4.15
CA THR A 58 -14.91 27.51 -5.12
C THR A 58 -16.18 26.64 -5.00
N PRO A 59 -17.37 27.25 -4.90
CA PRO A 59 -18.62 26.50 -4.77
C PRO A 59 -18.79 25.51 -5.93
N TRP A 60 -19.29 24.31 -5.63
CA TRP A 60 -19.48 23.25 -6.63
C TRP A 60 -20.32 23.72 -7.82
N LYS A 61 -21.42 24.44 -7.54
CA LYS A 61 -22.31 25.02 -8.56
C LYS A 61 -21.64 26.04 -9.49
N ASN A 62 -20.49 26.59 -9.09
CA ASN A 62 -19.74 27.59 -9.85
C ASN A 62 -18.52 26.97 -10.56
N GLY A 63 -18.50 25.64 -10.76
CA GLY A 63 -17.39 24.93 -11.37
C GLY A 63 -16.19 24.72 -10.44
N GLY A 64 -16.42 24.77 -9.12
CA GLY A 64 -15.40 24.42 -8.15
C GLY A 64 -14.92 22.98 -8.31
N LYS A 65 -13.63 22.75 -8.06
CA LYS A 65 -13.02 21.42 -8.18
C LYS A 65 -12.85 20.75 -6.82
N ARG A 66 -12.52 19.46 -6.81
CA ARG A 66 -12.34 18.68 -5.57
C ARG A 66 -11.02 17.92 -5.51
N ALA A 67 -10.54 17.69 -4.30
CA ALA A 67 -9.37 16.88 -4.05
C ALA A 67 -9.78 15.48 -3.59
N PHE A 68 -9.13 14.44 -4.10
CA PHE A 68 -9.38 13.07 -3.68
C PHE A 68 -8.10 12.45 -3.14
N PHE A 69 -8.20 11.83 -1.97
CA PHE A 69 -7.13 11.04 -1.38
C PHE A 69 -7.55 9.57 -1.36
N LEU A 70 -6.90 8.77 -2.19
CA LEU A 70 -7.25 7.38 -2.42
C LEU A 70 -6.35 6.47 -1.59
N VAL A 71 -6.96 5.56 -0.83
CA VAL A 71 -6.27 4.53 -0.06
C VAL A 71 -6.72 3.13 -0.48
N ASP A 72 -5.89 2.12 -0.23
CA ASP A 72 -6.23 0.73 -0.53
C ASP A 72 -7.11 0.10 0.56
N LYS A 73 -6.89 0.47 1.84
CA LYS A 73 -7.56 -0.15 2.99
C LYS A 73 -8.53 0.79 3.68
N VAL A 74 -9.67 0.24 4.10
CA VAL A 74 -10.74 0.95 4.83
C VAL A 74 -10.21 1.66 6.09
N SER A 75 -9.37 1.00 6.89
CA SER A 75 -8.83 1.57 8.13
C SER A 75 -7.96 2.82 7.90
N LEU A 76 -7.42 3.00 6.70
CA LEU A 76 -6.59 4.15 6.34
C LEU A 76 -7.44 5.39 6.04
N VAL A 77 -8.71 5.25 5.65
CA VAL A 77 -9.56 6.41 5.32
C VAL A 77 -9.70 7.33 6.52
N GLU A 78 -10.08 6.78 7.67
CA GLU A 78 -10.24 7.56 8.91
C GLU A 78 -8.92 8.22 9.35
N GLN A 79 -7.80 7.48 9.25
CA GLN A 79 -6.49 8.01 9.64
C GLN A 79 -6.03 9.18 8.76
N GLN A 80 -6.15 9.02 7.44
CA GLN A 80 -5.70 10.06 6.51
C GLN A 80 -6.66 11.27 6.51
N ALA A 81 -7.96 11.05 6.66
CA ALA A 81 -8.94 12.12 6.79
C ALA A 81 -8.68 12.97 8.03
N ALA A 82 -8.54 12.34 9.19
CA ALA A 82 -8.20 13.05 10.42
C ALA A 82 -6.88 13.82 10.24
N HIS A 83 -5.85 13.22 9.63
CA HIS A 83 -4.60 13.94 9.38
C HIS A 83 -4.79 15.19 8.51
N ILE A 84 -5.61 15.14 7.45
CA ILE A 84 -5.90 16.30 6.60
C ILE A 84 -6.70 17.37 7.36
N GLU A 85 -7.72 16.98 8.12
CA GLU A 85 -8.54 17.89 8.95
C GLU A 85 -7.70 18.63 10.00
N HIS A 86 -6.74 17.95 10.64
CA HIS A 86 -5.87 18.59 11.63
C HIS A 86 -4.93 19.64 11.03
N HIS A 87 -4.68 19.59 9.72
CA HIS A 87 -3.71 20.46 9.05
C HIS A 87 -4.34 21.47 8.10
N THR A 88 -5.64 21.40 7.84
CA THR A 88 -6.36 22.25 6.88
C THR A 88 -7.69 22.72 7.47
N THR A 89 -8.24 23.82 6.96
CA THR A 89 -9.60 24.28 7.32
C THR A 89 -10.64 23.80 6.32
N LEU A 90 -10.30 22.81 5.48
CA LEU A 90 -11.18 22.26 4.45
C LEU A 90 -12.11 21.22 5.06
N ASN A 91 -13.33 21.13 4.55
CA ASN A 91 -14.27 20.10 4.94
C ASN A 91 -13.85 18.77 4.27
N VAL A 92 -13.58 17.76 5.09
CA VAL A 92 -13.09 16.47 4.62
C VAL A 92 -14.21 15.43 4.67
N GLY A 93 -14.59 14.94 3.50
CA GLY A 93 -15.52 13.83 3.34
C GLY A 93 -14.78 12.49 3.45
N LYS A 94 -15.47 11.45 3.93
CA LYS A 94 -14.91 10.10 4.09
C LYS A 94 -15.82 9.08 3.41
N MET A 95 -15.27 8.15 2.63
CA MET A 95 -16.08 7.08 1.98
C MET A 95 -15.34 5.74 1.95
N HIS A 96 -15.91 4.70 2.58
CA HIS A 96 -15.31 3.36 2.59
C HIS A 96 -16.32 2.25 2.91
N GLY A 97 -16.18 1.07 2.30
CA GLY A 97 -17.01 -0.10 2.62
C GLY A 97 -18.51 0.17 2.51
N HIS A 98 -19.27 -0.17 3.56
CA HIS A 98 -20.71 0.11 3.67
C HIS A 98 -21.03 1.52 4.19
N LEU A 99 -20.02 2.28 4.63
CA LEU A 99 -20.21 3.67 5.03
C LEU A 99 -20.61 4.44 3.77
N ASN A 100 -21.79 5.08 3.82
CA ASN A 100 -22.31 5.94 2.75
C ASN A 100 -22.88 5.23 1.51
N GLN A 101 -23.35 3.98 1.61
CA GLN A 101 -24.09 3.34 0.51
C GLN A 101 -25.28 4.20 0.02
N ASP A 102 -25.94 4.89 0.94
CA ASP A 102 -27.05 5.78 0.61
C ASP A 102 -26.60 7.05 -0.15
N ILE A 103 -25.32 7.44 -0.07
CA ILE A 103 -24.83 8.68 -0.69
C ILE A 103 -24.71 8.55 -2.21
N TRP A 104 -24.31 7.37 -2.72
CA TRP A 104 -24.26 7.09 -4.15
C TRP A 104 -25.40 6.18 -4.62
N SER A 105 -26.46 6.02 -3.83
CA SER A 105 -27.69 5.38 -4.31
C SER A 105 -28.46 6.29 -5.27
N GLU A 106 -28.32 7.61 -5.10
CA GLU A 106 -29.00 8.64 -5.87
C GLU A 106 -28.04 9.78 -6.23
N PRO A 107 -27.98 10.23 -7.49
CA PRO A 107 -27.07 11.30 -7.91
C PRO A 107 -27.19 12.59 -7.08
N ALA A 108 -28.41 12.96 -6.67
CA ALA A 108 -28.67 14.15 -5.88
C ALA A 108 -28.00 14.13 -4.48
N LYS A 109 -27.91 12.95 -3.86
CA LYS A 109 -27.23 12.79 -2.56
C LYS A 109 -25.73 12.94 -2.70
N PHE A 110 -25.15 12.37 -3.76
CA PHE A 110 -23.74 12.53 -4.08
C PHE A 110 -23.40 13.99 -4.39
N ASP A 111 -24.22 14.68 -5.17
CA ASP A 111 -24.05 16.12 -5.47
C ASP A 111 -24.08 16.98 -4.20
N THR A 112 -24.95 16.65 -3.25
CA THR A 112 -25.00 17.33 -1.96
C THR A 112 -23.73 17.06 -1.14
N PHE A 113 -23.31 15.80 -1.09
CA PHE A 113 -22.08 15.40 -0.38
C PHE A 113 -20.85 16.10 -0.95
N ILE A 114 -20.66 16.08 -2.28
CA ILE A 114 -19.49 16.66 -2.91
C ILE A 114 -19.51 18.20 -2.87
N ALA A 115 -20.70 18.81 -2.82
CA ALA A 115 -20.83 20.25 -2.63
C ALA A 115 -20.34 20.70 -1.25
N LEU A 116 -20.53 19.87 -0.21
CA LEU A 116 -20.17 20.17 1.18
C LEU A 116 -18.71 19.89 1.53
N HIS A 117 -18.04 18.98 0.80
CA HIS A 117 -16.66 18.57 1.13
C HIS A 117 -15.69 18.97 0.01
N GLU A 118 -14.67 19.76 0.33
CA GLU A 118 -13.63 20.15 -0.63
C GLU A 118 -12.61 19.03 -0.89
N VAL A 119 -12.36 18.19 0.12
CA VAL A 119 -11.47 17.04 0.06
C VAL A 119 -12.26 15.79 0.41
N THR A 120 -12.09 14.71 -0.35
CA THR A 120 -12.71 13.42 -0.03
C THR A 120 -11.64 12.34 0.10
N VAL A 121 -11.58 11.67 1.25
CA VAL A 121 -10.72 10.50 1.47
C VAL A 121 -11.56 9.24 1.29
N LEU A 122 -11.12 8.34 0.42
CA LEU A 122 -11.90 7.16 0.09
C LEU A 122 -11.07 5.97 -0.37
N THR A 123 -11.68 4.79 -0.34
CA THR A 123 -11.04 3.60 -0.91
C THR A 123 -10.99 3.67 -2.43
N ALA A 124 -9.96 3.08 -3.00
CA ALA A 124 -9.73 3.03 -4.45
C ALA A 124 -10.94 2.45 -5.22
N GLN A 125 -11.58 1.41 -4.69
CA GLN A 125 -12.73 0.78 -5.32
C GLN A 125 -13.94 1.73 -5.40
N ILE A 126 -14.25 2.47 -4.33
CA ILE A 126 -15.38 3.40 -4.34
C ILE A 126 -15.14 4.51 -5.36
N PHE A 127 -13.92 5.07 -5.43
CA PHE A 127 -13.63 6.10 -6.42
C PHE A 127 -13.81 5.58 -7.85
N LEU A 128 -13.39 4.33 -8.12
CA LEU A 128 -13.63 3.68 -9.40
C LEU A 128 -15.13 3.52 -9.70
N ASP A 129 -15.91 3.06 -8.73
CA ASP A 129 -17.36 2.89 -8.88
C ASP A 129 -18.07 4.22 -9.17
N LEU A 130 -17.64 5.31 -8.51
CA LEU A 130 -18.16 6.67 -8.78
C LEU A 130 -17.91 7.12 -10.22
N LEU A 131 -16.75 6.78 -10.79
CA LEU A 131 -16.43 7.07 -12.18
C LEU A 131 -17.23 6.19 -13.15
N ASP A 132 -17.33 4.90 -12.84
CA ASP A 132 -17.94 3.89 -13.73
C ASP A 132 -19.46 4.01 -13.80
N HIS A 133 -20.10 4.40 -12.70
CA HIS A 133 -21.53 4.69 -12.65
C HIS A 133 -21.88 6.14 -13.02
N GLY A 134 -20.89 6.98 -13.34
CA GLY A 134 -21.11 8.34 -13.82
C GLY A 134 -21.55 9.34 -12.74
N PHE A 135 -21.37 9.03 -11.45
CA PHE A 135 -21.62 9.98 -10.35
C PHE A 135 -20.60 11.12 -10.35
N PHE A 136 -19.37 10.84 -10.75
CA PHE A 136 -18.30 11.84 -10.75
C PHE A 136 -17.57 11.87 -12.09
N ASN A 137 -17.36 13.08 -12.63
CA ASN A 137 -16.47 13.30 -13.76
C ASN A 137 -15.07 13.65 -13.26
N MET A 138 -14.07 12.86 -13.66
CA MET A 138 -12.68 13.05 -13.26
C MET A 138 -12.13 14.45 -13.61
N SER A 139 -12.66 15.13 -14.62
CA SER A 139 -12.26 16.50 -14.99
C SER A 139 -12.59 17.54 -13.91
N ASN A 140 -13.55 17.24 -13.04
CA ASN A 140 -13.93 18.07 -11.89
C ASN A 140 -12.98 17.87 -10.68
N ALA A 141 -12.03 16.94 -10.75
CA ALA A 141 -10.96 16.85 -9.75
C ALA A 141 -9.89 17.90 -10.03
N ALA A 142 -9.37 18.52 -8.96
CA ALA A 142 -8.20 19.40 -9.04
C ALA A 142 -6.92 18.59 -8.85
N VAL A 143 -6.94 17.68 -7.88
CA VAL A 143 -5.82 16.83 -7.48
C VAL A 143 -6.34 15.46 -7.03
N ILE A 144 -5.64 14.40 -7.42
CA ILE A 144 -5.88 13.03 -6.96
C ILE A 144 -4.57 12.48 -6.40
N ILE A 145 -4.64 12.02 -5.16
CA ILE A 145 -3.51 11.54 -4.39
C ILE A 145 -3.68 10.03 -4.18
N PHE A 146 -2.68 9.25 -4.54
CA PHE A 146 -2.67 7.79 -4.41
C PHE A 146 -1.73 7.39 -3.29
N ASP A 147 -2.25 6.86 -2.19
CA ASP A 147 -1.43 6.22 -1.15
C ASP A 147 -1.02 4.80 -1.59
N GLU A 148 0.19 4.38 -1.25
CA GLU A 148 0.80 3.13 -1.75
C GLU A 148 0.59 2.92 -3.27
N CYS A 149 0.88 3.96 -4.06
CA CYS A 149 0.54 4.02 -5.49
C CYS A 149 1.17 2.91 -6.35
N HIS A 150 2.18 2.20 -5.83
CA HIS A 150 2.82 1.06 -6.48
C HIS A 150 1.83 -0.09 -6.77
N HIS A 151 0.68 -0.15 -6.10
CA HIS A 151 -0.38 -1.12 -6.37
C HIS A 151 -0.97 -1.04 -7.80
N VAL A 152 -0.79 0.08 -8.50
CA VAL A 152 -1.20 0.27 -9.91
C VAL A 152 -0.58 -0.75 -10.88
N LEU A 153 0.52 -1.40 -10.48
CA LEU A 153 1.16 -2.46 -11.25
C LEU A 153 0.31 -3.74 -11.33
N GLY A 154 -0.62 -3.95 -10.39
CA GLY A 154 -1.58 -5.05 -10.40
C GLY A 154 -2.63 -4.87 -11.50
N SER A 155 -2.77 -5.85 -12.40
CA SER A 155 -3.64 -5.75 -13.58
C SER A 155 -5.13 -5.53 -13.26
N LYS A 156 -5.60 -6.07 -12.13
CA LYS A 156 -6.98 -5.93 -11.64
C LYS A 156 -7.12 -4.91 -10.51
N HIS A 157 -6.06 -4.19 -10.18
CA HIS A 157 -6.09 -3.25 -9.06
C HIS A 157 -6.90 -2.00 -9.44
N PRO A 158 -7.78 -1.46 -8.56
CA PRO A 158 -8.61 -0.31 -8.89
C PRO A 158 -7.81 0.93 -9.33
N TYR A 159 -6.64 1.19 -8.74
CA TYR A 159 -5.74 2.27 -9.20
C TYR A 159 -5.39 2.17 -10.68
N ARG A 160 -5.17 0.96 -11.21
CA ARG A 160 -4.85 0.79 -12.62
C ARG A 160 -6.03 1.16 -13.51
N LEU A 161 -7.24 0.80 -13.09
CA LEU A 161 -8.47 1.10 -13.82
C LEU A 161 -8.78 2.61 -13.79
N ILE A 162 -8.58 3.26 -12.63
CA ILE A 162 -8.69 4.71 -12.49
C ILE A 162 -7.70 5.42 -13.43
N MET A 163 -6.43 4.99 -13.43
CA MET A 163 -5.42 5.59 -14.31
C MET A 163 -5.67 5.30 -15.79
N HIS A 164 -6.32 4.18 -16.12
CA HIS A 164 -6.78 3.92 -17.48
C HIS A 164 -7.86 4.94 -17.91
N ARG A 165 -8.82 5.28 -17.05
CA ARG A 165 -9.80 6.36 -17.32
C ARG A 165 -9.14 7.74 -17.41
N TYR A 166 -8.16 8.00 -16.54
CA TYR A 166 -7.36 9.23 -16.60
C TYR A 166 -6.65 9.39 -17.95
N GLY A 167 -6.07 8.33 -18.49
CA GLY A 167 -5.38 8.34 -19.79
C GLY A 167 -6.30 8.67 -20.97
N GLN A 168 -7.61 8.49 -20.84
CA GLN A 168 -8.62 8.81 -21.87
C GLN A 168 -9.02 10.29 -21.88
N LEU A 169 -8.69 11.04 -20.82
CA LEU A 169 -8.95 12.48 -20.75
C LEU A 169 -7.99 13.27 -21.64
N THR A 170 -8.45 14.43 -22.13
CA THR A 170 -7.59 15.42 -22.75
C THR A 170 -6.63 16.02 -21.72
N GLU A 171 -5.49 16.56 -22.15
CA GLU A 171 -4.50 17.12 -21.21
C GLU A 171 -5.05 18.28 -20.37
N VAL A 172 -5.98 19.05 -20.91
CA VAL A 172 -6.61 20.20 -20.23
C VAL A 172 -7.54 19.75 -19.11
N ASP A 173 -8.19 18.59 -19.28
CA ASP A 173 -9.15 18.05 -18.33
C ASP A 173 -8.51 17.18 -17.25
N ARG A 174 -7.21 16.89 -17.35
CA ARG A 174 -6.53 15.99 -16.42
C ARG A 174 -6.28 16.66 -15.06
N PRO A 175 -6.70 16.03 -13.94
CA PRO A 175 -6.32 16.50 -12.60
C PRO A 175 -4.82 16.30 -12.34
N ARG A 176 -4.27 17.02 -11.35
CA ARG A 176 -2.90 16.78 -10.86
C ARG A 176 -2.85 15.42 -10.15
N ILE A 177 -1.84 14.61 -10.46
CA ILE A 177 -1.62 13.31 -9.80
C ILE A 177 -0.42 13.38 -8.87
N LEU A 178 -0.59 12.90 -7.64
CA LEU A 178 0.50 12.65 -6.70
C LEU A 178 0.44 11.19 -6.24
N GLY A 179 1.47 10.41 -6.56
CA GLY A 179 1.66 9.07 -6.02
C GLY A 179 2.55 9.10 -4.78
N LEU A 180 2.10 8.52 -3.68
CA LEU A 180 2.91 8.31 -2.48
C LEU A 180 3.19 6.81 -2.34
N THR A 181 4.42 6.44 -2.03
CA THR A 181 4.74 5.04 -1.74
C THR A 181 5.93 4.90 -0.80
N ALA A 182 5.92 3.88 0.05
CA ALA A 182 7.10 3.52 0.83
C ALA A 182 8.15 2.76 0.01
N SER A 183 7.70 2.02 -0.99
CA SER A 183 8.55 1.20 -1.85
C SER A 183 8.03 1.20 -3.28
N LEU A 184 8.93 1.25 -4.25
CA LEU A 184 8.59 1.07 -5.67
C LEU A 184 8.55 -0.41 -6.06
N ILE A 185 9.11 -1.28 -5.20
CA ILE A 185 9.31 -2.70 -5.44
C ILE A 185 8.48 -3.48 -4.43
N SER A 186 7.48 -4.21 -4.91
CA SER A 186 6.61 -5.07 -4.07
C SER A 186 6.98 -6.56 -4.12
N SER A 187 7.91 -6.95 -5.00
CA SER A 187 8.31 -8.35 -5.19
C SER A 187 9.81 -8.50 -5.48
N LYS A 188 10.33 -9.72 -5.33
CA LYS A 188 11.72 -10.04 -5.69
C LYS A 188 11.88 -9.92 -7.21
N ILE A 189 12.54 -8.85 -7.65
CA ILE A 189 12.78 -8.57 -9.06
C ILE A 189 14.30 -8.55 -9.27
N PRO A 190 14.83 -9.24 -10.30
CA PRO A 190 16.24 -9.16 -10.64
C PRO A 190 16.59 -7.72 -11.06
N PRO A 191 17.80 -7.22 -10.76
CA PRO A 191 18.20 -5.84 -11.07
C PRO A 191 17.96 -5.43 -12.53
N SER A 192 18.12 -6.38 -13.47
CA SER A 192 17.88 -6.17 -14.91
C SER A 192 16.46 -5.73 -15.26
N ASN A 193 15.48 -6.07 -14.42
CA ASN A 193 14.06 -5.81 -14.69
C ASN A 193 13.53 -4.62 -13.89
N LEU A 194 14.37 -4.01 -13.03
CA LEU A 194 13.96 -2.89 -12.19
C LEU A 194 13.64 -1.66 -13.03
N GLU A 195 14.52 -1.29 -13.97
CA GLU A 195 14.32 -0.15 -14.86
C GLU A 195 12.99 -0.26 -15.61
N HIS A 196 12.72 -1.42 -16.21
CA HIS A 196 11.46 -1.67 -16.91
C HIS A 196 10.22 -1.57 -15.99
N LEU A 197 10.34 -1.98 -14.71
CA LEU A 197 9.26 -1.82 -13.73
C LEU A 197 9.00 -0.34 -13.43
N LEU A 198 10.06 0.45 -13.23
CA LEU A 198 9.96 1.88 -12.94
C LEU A 198 9.36 2.64 -14.12
N GLU A 199 9.84 2.39 -15.34
CA GLU A 199 9.26 2.96 -16.57
C GLU A 199 7.79 2.58 -16.72
N LYS A 200 7.45 1.32 -16.46
CA LYS A 200 6.07 0.84 -16.49
C LYS A 200 5.21 1.57 -15.46
N LEU A 201 5.72 1.80 -14.25
CA LEU A 201 5.02 2.53 -13.21
C LEU A 201 4.77 3.99 -13.62
N GLU A 202 5.81 4.69 -14.07
CA GLU A 202 5.70 6.08 -14.56
C GLU A 202 4.70 6.21 -15.71
N ARG A 203 4.76 5.29 -16.67
CA ARG A 203 3.87 5.26 -17.83
C ARG A 203 2.41 5.05 -17.43
N ILE A 204 2.12 4.13 -16.51
CA ILE A 204 0.74 3.86 -16.08
C ILE A 204 0.21 5.03 -15.24
N MET A 205 1.03 5.59 -14.35
CA MET A 205 0.65 6.70 -13.48
C MET A 205 0.65 8.06 -14.18
N HIS A 206 1.13 8.14 -15.43
CA HIS A 206 1.35 9.41 -16.14
C HIS A 206 2.09 10.42 -15.25
N SER A 207 3.13 9.95 -14.56
CA SER A 207 3.83 10.66 -13.48
C SER A 207 5.32 10.31 -13.53
N SER A 208 6.19 11.22 -13.09
CA SER A 208 7.63 10.94 -12.97
C SER A 208 8.02 10.60 -11.53
N ILE A 209 8.91 9.63 -11.33
CA ILE A 209 9.42 9.26 -10.01
C ILE A 209 10.42 10.33 -9.55
N GLU A 210 10.11 10.98 -8.44
CA GLU A 210 10.92 12.07 -7.88
C GLU A 210 11.41 11.72 -6.49
N THR A 211 12.74 11.65 -6.35
CA THR A 211 13.40 11.59 -5.05
C THR A 211 13.86 12.99 -4.64
N ALA A 212 14.01 13.21 -3.34
CA ALA A 212 14.61 14.46 -2.87
C ALA A 212 16.11 14.45 -3.16
N SER A 213 16.65 15.62 -3.47
CA SER A 213 18.05 15.78 -3.84
C SER A 213 19.00 15.45 -2.67
N ASP A 214 18.58 15.74 -1.44
CA ASP A 214 19.34 15.45 -0.24
C ASP A 214 18.84 14.19 0.50
N LEU A 215 19.37 13.04 0.08
CA LEU A 215 19.16 11.76 0.76
C LEU A 215 19.65 11.77 2.22
N VAL A 216 20.65 12.60 2.56
CA VAL A 216 21.14 12.74 3.95
C VAL A 216 20.08 13.38 4.82
N CYS A 217 19.39 14.42 4.32
CA CYS A 217 18.24 15.00 5.01
C CYS A 217 17.12 13.99 5.24
N ILE A 218 16.75 13.16 4.26
CA ILE A 218 15.78 12.07 4.48
C ILE A 218 16.29 11.11 5.55
N SER A 219 17.58 10.74 5.48
CA SER A 219 18.20 9.80 6.39
C SER A 219 18.27 10.30 7.84
N LYS A 220 18.23 11.62 8.09
CA LYS A 220 18.19 12.19 9.46
C LYS A 220 16.88 11.89 10.17
N TYR A 221 15.78 11.77 9.42
CA TYR A 221 14.44 11.64 9.98
C TYR A 221 13.79 10.27 9.74
N GLY A 222 14.37 9.43 8.87
CA GLY A 222 13.93 8.06 8.64
C GLY A 222 14.43 7.09 9.70
N ALA A 223 13.71 5.99 9.89
CA ALA A 223 14.19 4.87 10.71
C ALA A 223 15.46 4.26 10.08
N LYS A 224 16.56 4.22 10.84
CA LYS A 224 17.85 3.63 10.43
C LYS A 224 18.13 2.36 11.24
N PRO A 225 17.67 1.18 10.79
CA PRO A 225 18.02 -0.07 11.46
C PRO A 225 19.54 -0.32 11.36
N ARG A 226 20.11 -0.96 12.38
CA ARG A 226 21.46 -1.54 12.29
C ARG A 226 21.32 -2.92 11.70
N GLU A 227 21.83 -3.10 10.49
CA GLU A 227 21.80 -4.36 9.78
C GLU A 227 23.08 -5.16 10.06
N TYR A 228 22.92 -6.42 10.45
CA TYR A 228 24.03 -7.34 10.66
C TYR A 228 23.87 -8.52 9.71
N VAL A 229 24.89 -8.78 8.89
CA VAL A 229 24.95 -9.97 8.04
C VAL A 229 25.76 -11.02 8.79
N ILE A 230 25.08 -12.07 9.26
CA ILE A 230 25.72 -13.21 9.92
C ILE A 230 25.86 -14.32 8.88
N MET A 231 27.09 -14.61 8.49
CA MET A 231 27.39 -15.74 7.63
C MET A 231 27.36 -17.03 8.46
N CYS A 232 26.37 -17.88 8.22
CA CYS A 232 26.31 -19.21 8.81
C CYS A 232 26.88 -20.22 7.82
N HIS A 233 27.60 -21.23 8.31
CA HIS A 233 27.94 -22.39 7.50
C HIS A 233 26.68 -23.23 7.26
N ASP A 234 26.53 -23.75 6.03
CA ASP A 234 25.46 -24.69 5.73
C ASP A 234 25.53 -25.89 6.67
N PHE A 235 24.38 -26.29 7.22
CA PHE A 235 24.30 -27.52 7.97
C PHE A 235 24.40 -28.71 7.01
N PHE A 236 25.56 -29.34 6.94
CA PHE A 236 25.73 -30.54 6.13
C PHE A 236 25.11 -31.76 6.82
N CYS A 237 23.81 -32.01 6.58
CA CYS A 237 23.10 -33.23 6.98
C CYS A 237 23.86 -34.51 6.63
N CYS A 238 24.66 -34.49 5.56
CA CYS A 238 25.44 -35.61 5.04
C CYS A 238 26.56 -36.08 5.98
N THR A 239 26.94 -35.28 6.98
CA THR A 239 28.00 -35.63 7.94
C THR A 239 27.51 -36.52 9.08
N CYS A 240 26.19 -36.62 9.29
CA CYS A 240 25.59 -37.39 10.37
C CYS A 240 24.70 -38.52 9.82
N GLU A 241 25.07 -39.78 10.10
CA GLU A 241 24.27 -40.96 9.72
C GLU A 241 22.85 -40.92 10.28
N ILE A 242 22.66 -40.34 11.47
CA ILE A 242 21.34 -40.18 12.08
C ILE A 242 20.48 -39.23 11.23
N SER A 243 21.04 -38.10 10.79
CA SER A 243 20.32 -37.15 9.93
C SER A 243 19.92 -37.77 8.60
N LYS A 244 20.80 -38.56 7.97
CA LYS A 244 20.46 -39.31 6.75
C LYS A 244 19.30 -40.29 6.98
N LYS A 245 19.34 -41.04 8.08
CA LYS A 245 18.28 -41.99 8.43
C LYS A 245 16.94 -41.28 8.66
N VAL A 246 16.96 -40.13 9.33
CA VAL A 246 15.76 -39.31 9.56
C VAL A 246 15.21 -38.79 8.24
N ILE A 247 16.04 -38.23 7.35
CA ILE A 247 15.61 -37.75 6.04
C ILE A 247 15.02 -38.89 5.21
N SER A 248 15.69 -40.04 5.15
CA SER A 248 15.18 -41.23 4.45
C SER A 248 13.84 -41.71 5.00
N THR A 249 13.66 -41.67 6.33
CA THR A 249 12.39 -42.02 6.97
C THR A 249 11.28 -41.02 6.60
N LEU A 250 11.59 -39.71 6.60
CA LEU A 250 10.66 -38.66 6.18
C LEU A 250 10.26 -38.81 4.70
N GLU A 251 11.20 -39.15 3.82
CA GLU A 251 10.92 -39.42 2.40
C GLU A 251 10.08 -40.68 2.18
N SER A 252 10.35 -41.72 2.96
CA SER A 252 9.54 -42.94 2.96
C SER A 252 8.10 -42.64 3.39
N LEU A 253 7.92 -41.88 4.48
CA LEU A 253 6.61 -41.45 4.96
C LEU A 253 5.87 -40.59 3.92
N ARG A 254 6.56 -39.63 3.30
CA ARG A 254 6.00 -38.82 2.21
C ARG A 254 5.53 -39.70 1.06
N THR A 255 6.36 -40.66 0.64
CA THR A 255 6.04 -41.57 -0.47
C THR A 255 4.85 -42.46 -0.13
N PHE A 256 4.79 -42.96 1.11
CA PHE A 256 3.66 -43.72 1.63
C PHE A 256 2.36 -42.89 1.59
N CYS A 257 2.38 -41.66 2.11
CA CYS A 257 1.22 -40.77 2.08
C CYS A 257 0.74 -40.47 0.66
N LEU A 258 1.65 -40.29 -0.31
CA LEU A 258 1.28 -40.06 -1.71
C LEU A 258 0.65 -41.28 -2.38
N LYS A 259 1.06 -42.50 -1.98
CA LYS A 259 0.53 -43.76 -2.52
C LYS A 259 -0.76 -44.22 -1.84
N CYS A 260 -1.12 -43.65 -0.69
CA CYS A 260 -2.36 -43.95 0.00
C CYS A 260 -3.54 -43.34 -0.78
N THR A 261 -4.47 -44.21 -1.19
CA THR A 261 -5.68 -43.85 -1.96
C THR A 261 -6.97 -44.25 -1.25
N GLU A 262 -6.89 -44.96 -0.13
CA GLU A 262 -8.03 -45.40 0.66
C GLU A 262 -8.21 -44.48 1.87
N PHE A 263 -9.38 -43.85 1.97
CA PHE A 263 -9.71 -42.92 3.04
C PHE A 263 -11.09 -43.24 3.61
N HIS A 264 -11.29 -42.93 4.88
CA HIS A 264 -12.60 -43.06 5.50
C HIS A 264 -13.61 -42.13 4.82
N PRO A 265 -14.85 -42.57 4.52
CA PRO A 265 -15.86 -41.78 3.82
C PRO A 265 -16.26 -40.47 4.52
N GLU A 266 -15.98 -40.36 5.83
CA GLU A 266 -16.33 -39.20 6.66
C GLU A 266 -15.33 -38.03 6.57
N PHE A 267 -14.23 -38.19 5.83
CA PHE A 267 -13.28 -37.08 5.66
C PHE A 267 -13.75 -36.11 4.57
N ASP A 268 -14.18 -34.91 4.98
CA ASP A 268 -14.54 -33.80 4.08
C ASP A 268 -13.31 -33.18 3.36
N VAL A 269 -12.10 -33.47 3.83
CA VAL A 269 -10.84 -32.89 3.33
C VAL A 269 -9.79 -33.99 3.18
N ASP A 270 -8.97 -33.90 2.14
CA ASP A 270 -7.85 -34.82 1.91
C ASP A 270 -6.91 -34.91 3.13
N PRO A 271 -6.90 -36.04 3.86
CA PRO A 271 -6.15 -36.18 5.12
C PRO A 271 -4.63 -36.25 4.89
N ARG A 272 -4.17 -36.37 3.64
CA ARG A 272 -2.73 -36.37 3.31
C ARG A 272 -2.13 -34.98 3.40
N LYS A 273 -2.92 -33.91 3.16
CA LYS A 273 -2.39 -32.54 3.07
C LYS A 273 -1.63 -32.12 4.35
N PRO A 274 -2.19 -32.26 5.57
CA PRO A 274 -1.48 -31.89 6.79
C PRO A 274 -0.20 -32.68 6.99
N VAL A 275 -0.22 -33.99 6.71
CA VAL A 275 0.94 -34.88 6.87
C VAL A 275 2.05 -34.53 5.86
N LEU A 276 1.70 -34.31 4.60
CA LEU A 276 2.66 -33.93 3.55
C LEU A 276 3.30 -32.56 3.84
N GLU A 277 2.51 -31.61 4.34
CA GLU A 277 3.00 -30.29 4.76
C GLU A 277 3.95 -30.42 5.96
N ALA A 278 3.59 -31.21 6.97
CA ALA A 278 4.39 -31.46 8.15
C ALA A 278 5.73 -32.13 7.82
N VAL A 279 5.72 -33.17 6.99
CA VAL A 279 6.93 -33.87 6.53
C VAL A 279 7.83 -32.93 5.74
N SER A 280 7.27 -32.19 4.78
CA SER A 280 8.05 -31.30 3.91
C SER A 280 8.69 -30.16 4.69
N ARG A 281 7.96 -29.55 5.65
CA ARG A 281 8.51 -28.53 6.54
C ARG A 281 9.59 -29.07 7.47
N THR A 282 9.36 -30.26 8.06
CA THR A 282 10.33 -30.92 8.95
C THR A 282 11.64 -31.19 8.22
N LYS A 283 11.56 -31.74 6.99
CA LYS A 283 12.74 -31.99 6.15
C LYS A 283 13.48 -30.69 5.83
N SER A 284 12.78 -29.66 5.35
CA SER A 284 13.38 -28.37 5.00
C SER A 284 14.09 -27.71 6.18
N VAL A 285 13.51 -27.76 7.38
CA VAL A 285 14.12 -27.19 8.59
C VAL A 285 15.33 -28.01 9.04
N LEU A 286 15.26 -29.35 8.94
CA LEU A 286 16.39 -30.22 9.24
C LEU A 286 17.60 -29.92 8.35
N GLU A 287 17.36 -29.72 7.04
CA GLU A 287 18.40 -29.42 6.06
C GLU A 287 19.00 -28.01 6.22
N GLN A 288 18.18 -27.01 6.59
CA GLN A 288 18.63 -25.61 6.67
C GLN A 288 19.14 -25.19 8.06
N LEU A 289 18.49 -25.67 9.12
CA LEU A 289 18.69 -25.18 10.49
C LEU A 289 19.14 -26.29 11.46
N GLY A 290 19.19 -27.55 11.00
CA GLY A 290 19.70 -28.68 11.76
C GLY A 290 18.69 -29.38 12.70
N PRO A 291 19.15 -30.42 13.42
CA PRO A 291 18.28 -31.37 14.12
C PRO A 291 17.49 -30.77 15.27
N TRP A 292 18.08 -29.82 16.01
CA TRP A 292 17.42 -29.19 17.14
C TRP A 292 16.21 -28.36 16.70
N CYS A 293 16.35 -27.57 15.62
CA CYS A 293 15.28 -26.80 15.03
C CYS A 293 14.16 -27.70 14.48
N ALA A 294 14.54 -28.80 13.80
CA ALA A 294 13.58 -29.77 13.29
C ALA A 294 12.79 -30.45 14.42
N TRP A 295 13.45 -30.85 15.51
CA TRP A 295 12.80 -31.42 16.67
C TRP A 295 11.81 -30.44 17.32
N LYS A 296 12.19 -29.18 17.49
CA LYS A 296 11.29 -28.14 18.02
C LYS A 296 10.09 -27.89 17.12
N LEU A 297 10.29 -27.84 15.81
CA LEU A 297 9.20 -27.73 14.86
C LEU A 297 8.23 -28.91 15.00
N CYS A 298 8.77 -30.13 15.16
CA CYS A 298 7.94 -31.31 15.27
C CYS A 298 6.98 -31.27 16.47
N GLN A 299 7.44 -30.71 17.59
CA GLN A 299 6.60 -30.53 18.80
C GLN A 299 5.40 -29.62 18.57
N VAL A 300 5.45 -28.73 17.57
CA VAL A 300 4.38 -27.79 17.27
C VAL A 300 3.44 -28.32 16.17
N ILE A 301 4.00 -28.98 15.16
CA ILE A 301 3.25 -29.41 13.97
C ILE A 301 2.60 -30.77 14.15
N TRP A 302 3.27 -31.73 14.79
CA TRP A 302 2.78 -33.11 14.90
C TRP A 302 1.96 -33.40 16.16
N VAL A 303 1.88 -32.45 17.09
CA VAL A 303 1.19 -32.59 18.38
C VAL A 303 -0.18 -31.89 18.38
N LYS A 304 -0.56 -31.26 17.26
CA LYS A 304 -1.89 -30.68 17.03
C LYS A 304 -2.71 -31.60 16.13
#